data_AF-A0A420W2B1-F1
#
_entry.id   AF-A0A420W2B1-F1
#
_cell.length_a   1.000
_cell.length_b   1.000
_cell.length_c   1.000
_cell.angle_alpha   90.00
_cell.angle_beta   90.00
_cell.angle_gamma   90.00
#
_symmetry.space_group_name_H-M   'P 1'
#
loop_
_entity.id
_entity.type
_entity.pdbx_description
1 polymer ?
#
loop_
_entity_poly.entity_id
_entity_poly.type
_entity_poly.pdbx_seq_one_letter_code
_entity_poly.pdbx_strand_id
1 'polypeptide(L)'
;MSEWLQFVRKGHLSINRIDGKDVDSLVSEAGFISKSNHPTVSISEDEFKNYLTIKKEQNLEGIWDSPPYKVAIKKYPEGYKGIIVSSTADNWMSGDVKFTLNNELSEGIYYLRDKTPEKISSTLLIGKNMFQLGNYLYTKIYPIVENTPLEADFVKSYSTDKPYLQKISAKTILLRIPSFNGRQKQTIDSLIAVYRPQLEKIENLIIDIRNNGGGSDGSYAEIIPLLYTNPIRTIGVTFYSTKLNNQRMLDFCKNYKEYGIDPREVPFYRAAYDSLNNHLGEFVNLMPNRKLVRIDSGYSTLPYPKQVAIIINGGNGSTAEQFLLEAKQSKKVKLFGTTTSGVLDISNMYFIESPCKEYRLGYALSKSYRIPNMAIDNKGIQPDYYIDQTIQNPEWVEYARKILEDSK
;
A
#
# COMPACT_ATOMS: atom_id res chain seq x y z
N MET A 1 16.22 -4.75 17.46
CA MET A 1 16.48 -3.77 16.38
C MET A 1 15.25 -2.89 16.11
N SER A 2 14.04 -3.48 16.08
CA SER A 2 12.74 -2.80 16.00
C SER A 2 12.57 -1.57 16.91
N GLU A 3 12.96 -1.64 18.19
CA GLU A 3 12.80 -0.52 19.15
C GLU A 3 13.58 0.75 18.74
N TRP A 4 14.80 0.60 18.22
CA TRP A 4 15.59 1.74 17.70
C TRP A 4 14.99 2.34 16.42
N LEU A 5 14.26 1.54 15.63
CA LEU A 5 13.55 2.03 14.46
C LEU A 5 12.30 2.82 14.85
N GLN A 6 11.68 2.53 16.01
CA GLN A 6 10.52 3.26 16.54
C GLN A 6 10.88 4.58 17.25
N PHE A 7 12.15 4.79 17.63
CA PHE A 7 12.65 6.11 18.05
C PHE A 7 12.49 7.14 16.92
N VAL A 8 12.59 6.70 15.66
CA VAL A 8 12.21 7.49 14.49
C VAL A 8 10.76 7.17 14.13
N ARG A 9 10.01 8.20 13.69
CA ARG A 9 8.59 8.07 13.37
C ARG A 9 8.32 6.90 12.40
N LYS A 10 7.21 6.20 12.60
CA LYS A 10 6.79 5.04 11.80
C LYS A 10 6.82 5.35 10.30
N GLY A 11 7.45 4.50 9.49
CA GLY A 11 7.48 4.62 8.04
C GLY A 11 8.56 5.56 7.46
N HIS A 12 9.36 6.23 8.30
CA HIS A 12 10.40 7.17 7.85
C HIS A 12 11.84 6.64 7.99
N LEU A 13 11.99 5.45 8.57
CA LEU A 13 13.24 4.69 8.71
C LEU A 13 12.96 3.20 8.49
N SER A 14 13.85 2.50 7.80
CA SER A 14 13.78 1.05 7.60
C SER A 14 15.18 0.46 7.46
N ILE A 15 15.38 -0.77 7.93
CA ILE A 15 16.55 -1.57 7.59
C ILE A 15 16.05 -2.91 7.06
N ASN A 16 16.54 -3.30 5.89
CA ASN A 16 16.15 -4.53 5.20
C ASN A 16 17.43 -5.24 4.73
N ARG A 17 17.43 -6.56 4.60
CA ARG A 17 18.55 -7.24 3.93
C ARG A 17 18.46 -7.14 2.42
N ILE A 18 19.61 -7.19 1.76
CA ILE A 18 19.72 -7.09 0.29
C ILE A 18 19.39 -8.43 -0.39
N ASP A 19 19.69 -9.56 0.26
CA ASP A 19 19.42 -10.91 -0.26
C ASP A 19 17.96 -11.35 -0.11
N GLY A 20 17.07 -10.47 0.37
CA GLY A 20 15.64 -10.75 0.55
C GLY A 20 15.32 -11.79 1.63
N LYS A 21 16.32 -12.26 2.39
CA LYS A 21 16.09 -13.08 3.59
C LYS A 21 15.78 -12.15 4.77
N ASP A 22 14.89 -12.57 5.66
CA ASP A 22 14.63 -11.79 6.89
C ASP A 22 15.90 -11.66 7.74
N VAL A 23 15.99 -10.56 8.51
CA VAL A 23 17.10 -10.30 9.44
C VAL A 23 17.22 -11.43 10.47
N ASP A 24 16.09 -12.03 10.84
CA ASP A 24 15.99 -13.11 11.83
C ASP A 24 16.69 -14.40 11.38
N SER A 25 17.00 -14.57 10.08
CA SER A 25 17.69 -15.77 9.57
C SER A 25 19.14 -15.94 10.06
N LEU A 26 19.74 -14.92 10.67
CA LEU A 26 21.11 -14.98 11.21
C LEU A 26 21.14 -15.31 12.71
N VAL A 27 20.04 -15.10 13.43
CA VAL A 27 19.90 -15.55 14.83
C VAL A 27 19.93 -17.07 14.92
N SER A 28 19.44 -17.76 13.88
CA SER A 28 19.49 -19.23 13.77
C SER A 28 20.87 -19.80 13.43
N GLU A 29 21.78 -19.05 12.78
CA GLU A 29 23.16 -19.53 12.55
C GLU A 29 23.99 -19.47 13.85
N ALA A 30 23.68 -18.55 14.76
CA ALA A 30 24.30 -18.43 16.08
C ALA A 30 23.80 -19.48 17.09
N GLY A 31 23.71 -20.76 16.68
CA GLY A 31 23.61 -21.91 17.59
C GLY A 31 22.33 -22.05 18.43
N PHE A 32 21.38 -21.12 18.32
CA PHE A 32 20.08 -21.21 19.00
C PHE A 32 19.13 -22.19 18.28
N ILE A 33 19.50 -23.48 18.30
CA ILE A 33 18.53 -24.56 18.30
C ILE A 33 17.81 -24.52 19.65
N SER A 34 16.97 -23.51 19.83
CA SER A 34 15.89 -23.57 20.80
C SER A 34 14.92 -24.64 20.30
N LYS A 35 15.14 -25.89 20.75
CA LYS A 35 14.08 -26.89 20.90
C LYS A 35 13.10 -26.40 21.97
N SER A 36 12.49 -25.26 21.73
CA SER A 36 11.24 -24.87 22.36
C SER A 36 10.17 -25.86 21.90
N ASN A 37 9.18 -26.12 22.75
CA ASN A 37 8.03 -26.95 22.42
C ASN A 37 7.12 -26.18 21.45
N HIS A 38 7.56 -25.98 20.22
CA HIS A 38 6.74 -25.39 19.16
C HIS A 38 5.49 -26.27 18.98
N PRO A 39 4.28 -25.69 18.97
CA PRO A 39 3.06 -26.49 18.89
C PRO A 39 3.01 -27.30 17.60
N THR A 40 2.68 -28.58 17.71
CA THR A 40 2.46 -29.45 16.55
C THR A 40 1.08 -30.10 16.62
N VAL A 41 0.53 -30.39 15.44
CA VAL A 41 -0.74 -31.07 15.25
C VAL A 41 -0.59 -32.03 14.07
N SER A 42 -0.87 -33.32 14.28
CA SER A 42 -0.83 -34.30 13.19
C SER A 42 -1.82 -33.94 12.08
N ILE A 43 -1.38 -33.99 10.82
CA ILE A 43 -2.17 -33.69 9.65
C ILE A 43 -1.82 -34.64 8.50
N SER A 44 -2.84 -35.22 7.87
CA SER A 44 -2.74 -35.94 6.60
C SER A 44 -3.46 -35.11 5.53
N GLU A 45 -2.78 -34.80 4.43
CA GLU A 45 -3.34 -33.95 3.36
C GLU A 45 -4.60 -34.61 2.74
N ASP A 46 -4.56 -35.93 2.56
CA ASP A 46 -5.65 -36.68 1.90
C ASP A 46 -6.85 -36.91 2.83
N GLU A 47 -6.62 -37.22 4.11
CA GLU A 47 -7.70 -37.26 5.10
C GLU A 47 -8.38 -35.90 5.25
N PHE A 48 -7.60 -34.82 5.20
CA PHE A 48 -8.15 -33.47 5.31
C PHE A 48 -8.92 -33.04 4.04
N LYS A 49 -8.47 -33.42 2.83
CA LYS A 49 -9.26 -33.26 1.60
C LYS A 49 -10.59 -34.01 1.67
N ASN A 50 -10.59 -35.25 2.17
CA ASN A 50 -11.80 -36.03 2.34
C ASN A 50 -12.77 -35.37 3.34
N TYR A 51 -12.27 -34.87 4.47
CA TYR A 51 -13.04 -34.08 5.43
C TYR A 51 -13.68 -32.83 4.77
N LEU A 52 -12.89 -32.06 4.02
CA LEU A 52 -13.36 -30.85 3.32
C LEU A 52 -14.39 -31.15 2.23
N THR A 53 -14.32 -32.31 1.57
CA THR A 53 -15.30 -32.75 0.56
C THR A 53 -16.69 -33.00 1.15
N ILE A 54 -16.73 -33.57 2.36
CA ILE A 54 -17.99 -33.92 3.05
C ILE A 54 -18.61 -32.68 3.72
N LYS A 55 -17.79 -31.70 4.10
CA LYS A 55 -18.22 -30.48 4.80
C LYS A 55 -18.98 -29.53 3.85
N LYS A 56 -20.22 -29.18 4.23
CA LYS A 56 -21.07 -28.23 3.48
C LYS A 56 -20.83 -26.75 3.81
N GLU A 57 -20.34 -26.45 5.01
CA GLU A 57 -20.06 -25.08 5.46
C GLU A 57 -18.75 -24.58 4.84
N GLN A 58 -18.84 -23.51 4.04
CA GLN A 58 -17.70 -22.86 3.40
C GLN A 58 -17.18 -21.73 4.30
N ASN A 59 -16.07 -21.99 5.00
CA ASN A 59 -15.40 -21.05 5.90
C ASN A 59 -13.91 -20.91 5.53
N LEU A 60 -13.04 -20.51 6.48
CA LEU A 60 -11.60 -20.38 6.26
C LEU A 60 -10.88 -21.74 6.09
N GLU A 61 -11.53 -22.85 6.42
CA GLU A 61 -10.93 -24.17 6.30
C GLU A 61 -10.58 -24.53 4.86
N GLY A 62 -9.44 -25.20 4.71
CA GLY A 62 -8.88 -25.51 3.40
C GLY A 62 -7.38 -25.75 3.45
N ILE A 63 -6.81 -26.13 2.32
CA ILE A 63 -5.37 -26.16 2.08
C ILE A 63 -5.03 -24.90 1.29
N TRP A 64 -4.01 -24.17 1.74
CA TRP A 64 -3.64 -22.84 1.26
C TRP A 64 -2.14 -22.76 0.94
N ASP A 65 -1.80 -21.97 -0.06
CA ASP A 65 -0.45 -21.61 -0.44
C ASP A 65 -0.09 -20.24 0.15
N SER A 66 1.06 -20.15 0.80
CA SER A 66 1.72 -18.91 1.25
C SER A 66 3.23 -19.17 1.25
N PRO A 67 3.90 -19.10 0.09
CA PRO A 67 5.29 -19.53 -0.07
C PRO A 67 6.23 -18.93 0.98
N PRO A 68 7.13 -19.72 1.60
CA PRO A 68 7.53 -21.09 1.26
C PRO A 68 6.62 -22.21 1.79
N TYR A 69 5.42 -21.90 2.31
CA TYR A 69 4.58 -22.83 3.06
C TYR A 69 3.30 -23.24 2.31
N LYS A 70 2.98 -24.54 2.36
CA LYS A 70 1.62 -25.05 2.17
C LYS A 70 1.00 -25.31 3.55
N VAL A 71 -0.19 -24.75 3.80
CA VAL A 71 -0.82 -24.73 5.13
C VAL A 71 -2.24 -25.28 5.07
N ALA A 72 -2.55 -26.28 5.89
CA ALA A 72 -3.92 -26.71 6.17
C ALA A 72 -4.49 -25.83 7.29
N ILE A 73 -5.54 -25.07 6.99
CA ILE A 73 -6.30 -24.33 8.01
C ILE A 73 -7.47 -25.19 8.43
N LYS A 74 -7.56 -25.53 9.72
CA LYS A 74 -8.64 -26.34 10.29
C LYS A 74 -9.28 -25.64 11.49
N LYS A 75 -10.60 -25.82 11.66
CA LYS A 75 -11.38 -25.27 12.77
C LYS A 75 -11.37 -26.20 13.98
N TYR A 76 -11.33 -25.59 15.16
CA TYR A 76 -11.32 -26.17 16.49
C TYR A 76 -12.28 -25.35 17.38
N PRO A 77 -12.68 -25.83 18.58
CA PRO A 77 -13.56 -25.07 19.48
C PRO A 77 -13.02 -23.66 19.82
N GLU A 78 -11.71 -23.52 19.99
CA GLU A 78 -11.02 -22.28 20.31
C GLU A 78 -10.80 -21.33 19.11
N GLY A 79 -11.12 -21.74 17.88
CA GLY A 79 -10.88 -20.97 16.66
C GLY A 79 -10.21 -21.79 15.56
N TYR A 80 -9.26 -21.22 14.84
CA TYR A 80 -8.58 -21.87 13.70
C TYR A 80 -7.09 -22.07 13.96
N LYS A 81 -6.52 -23.15 13.40
CA LYS A 81 -5.08 -23.39 13.36
C LYS A 81 -4.63 -23.57 11.93
N GLY A 82 -3.60 -22.83 11.52
CA GLY A 82 -2.85 -23.07 10.30
C GLY A 82 -1.71 -24.04 10.60
N ILE A 83 -1.73 -25.22 9.99
CA ILE A 83 -0.79 -26.32 10.21
C ILE A 83 0.02 -26.53 8.92
N ILE A 84 1.34 -26.58 9.00
CA ILE A 84 2.20 -26.86 7.84
C ILE A 84 1.87 -28.26 7.31
N VAL A 85 1.64 -28.36 6.00
CA VAL A 85 1.52 -29.63 5.27
C VAL A 85 2.84 -29.94 4.55
N SER A 86 3.44 -28.91 3.93
CA SER A 86 4.77 -28.97 3.32
C SER A 86 5.44 -27.60 3.35
N SER A 87 6.77 -27.57 3.35
CA SER A 87 7.57 -26.35 3.44
C SER A 87 8.86 -26.52 2.63
N THR A 88 9.34 -25.44 2.00
CA THR A 88 10.71 -25.35 1.46
C THR A 88 11.67 -24.57 2.36
N ALA A 89 11.21 -24.13 3.54
CA ALA A 89 12.07 -23.54 4.58
C ALA A 89 12.58 -24.62 5.54
N ASP A 90 13.90 -24.59 5.80
CA ASP A 90 14.69 -25.67 6.42
C ASP A 90 14.27 -26.04 7.86
N ASN A 91 13.61 -25.12 8.57
CA ASN A 91 13.25 -25.26 9.98
C ASN A 91 11.73 -25.43 10.23
N TRP A 92 10.96 -25.71 9.18
CA TRP A 92 9.51 -25.93 9.22
C TRP A 92 9.15 -27.28 8.61
N MET A 93 8.48 -28.13 9.40
CA MET A 93 8.12 -29.51 9.05
C MET A 93 6.60 -29.70 9.01
N SER A 94 6.15 -30.76 8.35
CA SER A 94 4.72 -31.13 8.37
C SER A 94 4.23 -31.35 9.80
N GLY A 95 3.07 -30.79 10.11
CA GLY A 95 2.47 -30.80 11.45
C GLY A 95 2.86 -29.62 12.36
N ASP A 96 3.86 -28.80 12.02
CA ASP A 96 4.15 -27.56 12.77
C ASP A 96 2.97 -26.57 12.68
N VAL A 97 2.61 -25.89 13.78
CA VAL A 97 1.55 -24.86 13.77
C VAL A 97 2.12 -23.52 13.32
N LYS A 98 1.76 -23.08 12.11
CA LYS A 98 2.21 -21.81 11.55
C LYS A 98 1.51 -20.60 12.19
N PHE A 99 0.22 -20.74 12.53
CA PHE A 99 -0.52 -19.71 13.25
C PHE A 99 -1.77 -20.26 13.94
N THR A 100 -2.29 -19.49 14.89
CA THR A 100 -3.63 -19.64 15.48
C THR A 100 -4.44 -18.36 15.24
N LEU A 101 -5.77 -18.50 15.18
CA LEU A 101 -6.75 -17.41 15.10
C LEU A 101 -7.96 -17.73 15.99
N ASN A 102 -8.61 -16.73 16.56
CA ASN A 102 -9.90 -16.89 17.24
C ASN A 102 -11.05 -17.19 16.24
N ASN A 103 -12.26 -17.42 16.76
CA ASN A 103 -13.45 -17.71 15.94
C ASN A 103 -13.88 -16.51 15.08
N GLU A 104 -13.63 -15.29 15.57
CA GLU A 104 -13.98 -14.03 14.93
C GLU A 104 -12.96 -13.60 13.86
N LEU A 105 -11.84 -14.35 13.71
CA LEU A 105 -10.70 -14.04 12.84
C LEU A 105 -10.02 -12.68 13.15
N SER A 106 -10.30 -12.09 14.30
CA SER A 106 -9.84 -10.75 14.70
C SER A 106 -8.51 -10.74 15.44
N GLU A 107 -8.10 -11.84 16.08
CA GLU A 107 -6.84 -11.95 16.80
C GLU A 107 -6.24 -13.36 16.76
N GLY A 108 -4.92 -13.45 16.99
CA GLY A 108 -4.21 -14.72 16.98
C GLY A 108 -2.72 -14.60 17.21
N ILE A 109 -2.00 -15.72 17.02
CA ILE A 109 -0.54 -15.79 17.05
C ILE A 109 -0.04 -16.29 15.71
N TYR A 110 0.87 -15.55 15.07
CA TYR A 110 1.61 -15.99 13.90
C TYR A 110 3.05 -16.30 14.28
N TYR A 111 3.58 -17.43 13.84
CA TYR A 111 4.97 -17.80 14.11
C TYR A 111 5.87 -17.39 12.95
N LEU A 112 6.85 -16.53 13.22
CA LEU A 112 7.85 -16.04 12.26
C LEU A 112 8.74 -17.17 11.71
N ARG A 113 9.66 -16.86 10.79
CA ARG A 113 10.51 -17.89 10.18
C ARG A 113 11.32 -18.66 11.23
N ASP A 114 11.85 -18.00 12.24
CA ASP A 114 12.58 -18.55 13.39
C ASP A 114 11.70 -19.23 14.46
N LYS A 115 10.37 -19.27 14.25
CA LYS A 115 9.34 -19.71 15.22
C LYS A 115 9.12 -18.77 16.41
N THR A 116 9.57 -17.52 16.36
CA THR A 116 9.15 -16.48 17.31
C THR A 116 7.65 -16.16 17.14
N PRO A 117 6.85 -16.14 18.22
CA PRO A 117 5.43 -15.79 18.16
C PRO A 117 5.22 -14.27 18.08
N GLU A 118 4.51 -13.81 17.05
CA GLU A 118 3.97 -12.46 16.95
C GLU A 118 2.45 -12.47 17.14
N LYS A 119 1.91 -11.47 17.84
CA LYS A 119 0.47 -11.24 17.89
C LYS A 119 0.00 -10.65 16.57
N ILE A 120 -1.03 -11.25 15.99
CA ILE A 120 -1.74 -10.74 14.82
C ILE A 120 -3.13 -10.25 15.25
N SER A 121 -3.55 -9.12 14.67
CA SER A 121 -4.85 -8.49 14.93
C SER A 121 -5.54 -8.00 13.64
N SER A 122 -5.11 -8.53 12.49
CA SER A 122 -5.64 -8.18 11.18
C SER A 122 -5.71 -9.41 10.25
N THR A 123 -6.95 -9.83 10.00
CA THR A 123 -7.29 -10.76 8.93
C THR A 123 -8.18 -10.02 7.93
N LEU A 124 -7.82 -10.04 6.65
CA LEU A 124 -8.64 -9.49 5.57
C LEU A 124 -9.00 -10.61 4.60
N LEU A 125 -10.28 -10.98 4.56
CA LEU A 125 -10.81 -11.91 3.56
C LEU A 125 -10.90 -11.21 2.20
N ILE A 126 -10.41 -11.87 1.15
CA ILE A 126 -10.32 -11.33 -0.21
C ILE A 126 -11.00 -12.33 -1.16
N GLY A 127 -12.33 -12.33 -1.13
CA GLY A 127 -13.15 -13.38 -1.74
C GLY A 127 -13.04 -14.72 -0.99
N LYS A 128 -13.42 -15.82 -1.64
CA LYS A 128 -13.49 -17.16 -1.04
C LYS A 128 -12.16 -17.93 -1.03
N ASN A 129 -11.22 -17.53 -1.89
CA ASN A 129 -9.96 -18.25 -2.16
C ASN A 129 -8.70 -17.43 -1.87
N MET A 130 -8.80 -16.25 -1.27
CA MET A 130 -7.63 -15.46 -0.89
C MET A 130 -7.91 -14.73 0.43
N PHE A 131 -6.92 -14.64 1.31
CA PHE A 131 -6.96 -13.77 2.47
C PHE A 131 -5.57 -13.28 2.83
N GLN A 132 -5.50 -12.14 3.52
CA GLN A 132 -4.28 -11.60 4.09
C GLN A 132 -4.32 -11.76 5.61
N LEU A 133 -3.21 -12.21 6.18
CA LEU A 133 -2.97 -12.38 7.61
C LEU A 133 -1.76 -11.52 8.00
N GLY A 134 -1.99 -10.35 8.60
CA GLY A 134 -0.93 -9.36 8.76
C GLY A 134 -0.29 -8.98 7.40
N ASN A 135 0.96 -9.34 7.19
CA ASN A 135 1.69 -9.11 5.92
C ASN A 135 1.68 -10.33 4.97
N TYR A 136 1.10 -11.46 5.37
CA TYR A 136 1.20 -12.73 4.64
C TYR A 136 -0.07 -12.99 3.82
N LEU A 137 0.10 -13.25 2.52
CA LEU A 137 -1.01 -13.53 1.61
C LEU A 137 -1.17 -15.04 1.44
N TYR A 138 -2.37 -15.54 1.70
CA TYR A 138 -2.74 -16.94 1.56
C TYR A 138 -3.71 -17.12 0.38
N THR A 139 -3.40 -18.03 -0.53
CA THR A 139 -4.25 -18.40 -1.67
C THR A 139 -4.74 -19.84 -1.51
N LYS A 140 -6.05 -20.08 -1.58
CA LYS A 140 -6.64 -21.41 -1.38
C LYS A 140 -6.28 -22.32 -2.55
N ILE A 141 -5.77 -23.51 -2.25
CA ILE A 141 -5.51 -24.59 -3.21
C ILE A 141 -6.71 -25.55 -3.22
N TYR A 142 -7.32 -25.81 -2.06
CA TYR A 142 -8.41 -26.77 -1.94
C TYR A 142 -9.34 -26.51 -0.73
N PRO A 143 -10.67 -26.65 -0.85
CA PRO A 143 -11.42 -26.71 -2.10
C PRO A 143 -11.49 -25.31 -2.73
N ILE A 144 -11.32 -25.20 -4.05
CA ILE A 144 -11.56 -23.92 -4.76
C ILE A 144 -13.07 -23.64 -4.76
N VAL A 145 -13.47 -22.46 -4.31
CA VAL A 145 -14.88 -22.02 -4.25
C VAL A 145 -15.09 -20.88 -5.25
N GLU A 146 -16.20 -20.88 -5.97
CA GLU A 146 -16.51 -19.79 -6.90
C GLU A 146 -16.80 -18.49 -6.13
N ASN A 147 -16.23 -17.37 -6.60
CA ASN A 147 -16.52 -16.04 -6.06
C ASN A 147 -17.83 -15.51 -6.63
N THR A 148 -18.64 -14.81 -5.83
CA THR A 148 -19.68 -13.93 -6.38
C THR A 148 -19.06 -12.83 -7.24
N PRO A 149 -19.81 -12.18 -8.15
CA PRO A 149 -19.28 -11.08 -8.97
C PRO A 149 -18.62 -9.96 -8.14
N LEU A 150 -19.21 -9.60 -6.99
CA LEU A 150 -18.67 -8.61 -6.06
C LEU A 150 -17.33 -9.04 -5.45
N GLU A 151 -17.22 -10.31 -5.04
CA GLU A 151 -15.97 -10.88 -4.51
C GLU A 151 -14.90 -10.99 -5.60
N ALA A 152 -15.28 -11.32 -6.84
CA ALA A 152 -14.37 -11.37 -7.98
C ALA A 152 -13.82 -9.99 -8.36
N ASP A 153 -14.67 -8.95 -8.39
CA ASP A 153 -14.24 -7.57 -8.59
C ASP A 153 -13.35 -7.08 -7.43
N PHE A 154 -13.64 -7.46 -6.18
CA PHE A 154 -12.75 -7.14 -5.05
C PHE A 154 -11.39 -7.83 -5.17
N VAL A 155 -11.35 -9.14 -5.45
CA VAL A 155 -10.12 -9.90 -5.71
C VAL A 155 -9.28 -9.23 -6.79
N LYS A 156 -9.90 -8.87 -7.93
CA LYS A 156 -9.26 -8.13 -9.03
C LYS A 156 -8.70 -6.77 -8.58
N SER A 157 -9.46 -6.01 -7.81
CA SER A 157 -9.04 -4.69 -7.30
C SER A 157 -7.85 -4.77 -6.33
N TYR A 158 -7.74 -5.90 -5.61
CA TYR A 158 -6.71 -6.16 -4.61
C TYR A 158 -5.45 -6.76 -5.23
N SER A 159 -5.56 -7.70 -6.16
CA SER A 159 -4.44 -8.44 -6.76
C SER A 159 -3.78 -7.73 -7.94
N THR A 160 -4.41 -6.69 -8.51
CA THR A 160 -3.83 -6.00 -9.67
C THR A 160 -2.59 -5.18 -9.32
N ASP A 161 -1.54 -5.34 -10.13
CA ASP A 161 -0.34 -4.52 -10.11
C ASP A 161 -0.47 -3.25 -10.97
N LYS A 162 -1.50 -3.15 -11.81
CA LYS A 162 -1.66 -2.10 -12.84
C LYS A 162 -2.93 -1.29 -12.63
N PRO A 163 -2.92 0.00 -13.03
CA PRO A 163 -4.13 0.80 -13.03
C PRO A 163 -5.11 0.28 -14.09
N TYR A 164 -6.41 0.49 -13.86
CA TYR A 164 -7.44 0.20 -14.86
C TYR A 164 -8.64 1.13 -14.74
N LEU A 165 -9.38 1.25 -15.85
CA LEU A 165 -10.67 1.94 -15.92
C LEU A 165 -11.78 0.93 -16.23
N GLN A 166 -12.91 1.06 -15.55
CA GLN A 166 -14.09 0.21 -15.74
C GLN A 166 -15.36 1.06 -15.61
N LYS A 167 -16.26 1.00 -16.60
CA LYS A 167 -17.59 1.60 -16.46
C LYS A 167 -18.44 0.68 -15.59
N ILE A 168 -18.87 1.17 -14.42
CA ILE A 168 -19.58 0.37 -13.41
C ILE A 168 -21.08 0.66 -13.35
N SER A 169 -21.54 1.75 -13.96
CA SER A 169 -22.96 2.01 -14.22
C SER A 169 -23.13 2.89 -15.47
N ALA A 170 -24.36 3.21 -15.85
CA ALA A 170 -24.61 4.20 -16.90
C ALA A 170 -23.96 5.57 -16.61
N LYS A 171 -23.87 5.93 -15.32
CA LYS A 171 -23.47 7.24 -14.78
C LYS A 171 -22.07 7.30 -14.16
N THR A 172 -21.45 6.14 -13.88
CA THR A 172 -20.23 6.07 -13.06
C THR A 172 -19.11 5.25 -13.71
N ILE A 173 -17.90 5.80 -13.72
CA ILE A 173 -16.65 5.11 -14.07
C ILE A 173 -15.79 4.93 -12.81
N LEU A 174 -15.19 3.75 -12.67
CA LEU A 174 -14.15 3.43 -11.68
C LEU A 174 -12.76 3.54 -12.32
N LEU A 175 -11.86 4.26 -11.67
CA LEU A 175 -10.42 4.32 -11.90
C LEU A 175 -9.71 3.65 -10.72
N ARG A 176 -9.17 2.45 -10.90
CA ARG A 176 -8.34 1.77 -9.89
C ARG A 176 -6.88 2.17 -10.10
N ILE A 177 -6.18 2.61 -9.05
CA ILE A 177 -4.75 2.93 -9.09
C ILE A 177 -4.03 2.27 -7.91
N PRO A 178 -3.36 1.12 -8.11
CA PRO A 178 -2.72 0.38 -7.02
C PRO A 178 -1.43 1.04 -6.51
N SER A 179 -0.72 1.84 -7.33
CA SER A 179 0.48 2.57 -6.90
C SER A 179 0.70 3.84 -7.71
N PHE A 180 1.27 4.88 -7.07
CA PHE A 180 1.81 6.05 -7.76
C PHE A 180 3.33 5.94 -8.05
N ASN A 181 3.91 4.73 -8.03
CA ASN A 181 5.29 4.50 -8.47
C ASN A 181 5.51 5.09 -9.88
N GLY A 182 6.63 5.78 -10.12
CA GLY A 182 6.88 6.48 -11.38
C GLY A 182 6.75 5.60 -12.62
N ARG A 183 7.06 4.29 -12.51
CA ARG A 183 6.89 3.32 -13.60
C ARG A 183 5.43 3.08 -14.01
N GLN A 184 4.45 3.43 -13.16
CA GLN A 184 3.03 3.38 -13.52
C GLN A 184 2.56 4.62 -14.28
N LYS A 185 3.29 5.74 -14.23
CA LYS A 185 2.88 7.02 -14.83
C LYS A 185 2.41 6.87 -16.28
N GLN A 186 3.22 6.25 -17.13
CA GLN A 186 2.86 6.06 -18.54
C GLN A 186 1.54 5.30 -18.69
N THR A 187 1.28 4.29 -17.86
CA THR A 187 0.03 3.52 -17.90
C THR A 187 -1.17 4.35 -17.42
N ILE A 188 -1.00 5.13 -16.34
CA ILE A 188 -2.03 6.04 -15.80
C ILE A 188 -2.40 7.11 -16.85
N ASP A 189 -1.40 7.83 -17.37
CA ASP A 189 -1.56 8.86 -18.40
C ASP A 189 -2.25 8.28 -19.66
N SER A 190 -1.80 7.11 -20.13
CA SER A 190 -2.36 6.46 -21.33
C SER A 190 -3.82 6.03 -21.14
N LEU A 191 -4.17 5.49 -19.97
CA LEU A 191 -5.54 5.13 -19.65
C LEU A 191 -6.45 6.36 -19.62
N ILE A 192 -6.02 7.44 -18.98
CA ILE A 192 -6.78 8.70 -18.92
C ILE A 192 -6.95 9.28 -20.34
N ALA A 193 -5.90 9.28 -21.16
CA ALA A 193 -5.97 9.75 -22.54
C ALA A 193 -6.97 8.93 -23.40
N VAL A 194 -6.92 7.59 -23.32
CA VAL A 194 -7.84 6.70 -24.07
C VAL A 194 -9.30 6.87 -23.64
N TYR A 195 -9.55 7.03 -22.34
CA TYR A 195 -10.92 7.17 -21.81
C TYR A 195 -11.41 8.63 -21.72
N ARG A 196 -10.59 9.62 -22.07
CA ARG A 196 -10.91 11.05 -22.01
C ARG A 196 -12.29 11.41 -22.61
N PRO A 197 -12.70 10.90 -23.79
CA PRO A 197 -14.02 11.20 -24.36
C PRO A 197 -15.21 10.68 -23.55
N GLN A 198 -14.99 9.73 -22.63
CA GLN A 198 -15.98 9.21 -21.68
C GLN A 198 -15.91 9.97 -20.35
N LEU A 199 -14.71 10.22 -19.83
CA LEU A 199 -14.47 10.94 -18.57
C LEU A 199 -15.00 12.38 -18.62
N GLU A 200 -14.95 13.03 -19.79
CA GLU A 200 -15.48 14.38 -20.02
C GLU A 200 -17.02 14.40 -20.24
N LYS A 201 -17.71 13.26 -20.08
CA LYS A 201 -19.17 13.12 -20.23
C LYS A 201 -19.86 12.31 -19.12
N ILE A 202 -19.10 11.61 -18.28
CA ILE A 202 -19.62 10.74 -17.22
C ILE A 202 -20.01 11.59 -16.00
N GLU A 203 -21.17 11.33 -15.37
CA GLU A 203 -21.60 12.13 -14.21
C GLU A 203 -20.65 11.96 -13.02
N ASN A 204 -20.25 10.73 -12.74
CA ASN A 204 -19.51 10.37 -11.55
C ASN A 204 -18.20 9.64 -11.88
N LEU A 205 -17.14 9.96 -11.14
CA LEU A 205 -15.86 9.23 -11.15
C LEU A 205 -15.58 8.68 -9.76
N ILE A 206 -15.31 7.39 -9.65
CA ILE A 206 -14.75 6.78 -8.44
C ILE A 206 -13.27 6.53 -8.70
N ILE A 207 -12.39 6.99 -7.81
CA ILE A 207 -10.95 6.70 -7.86
C ILE A 207 -10.62 5.80 -6.66
N ASP A 208 -10.37 4.51 -6.90
CA ASP A 208 -9.98 3.58 -5.85
C ASP A 208 -8.46 3.54 -5.73
N ILE A 209 -7.94 4.14 -4.65
CA ILE A 209 -6.52 4.13 -4.31
C ILE A 209 -6.22 3.30 -3.06
N ARG A 210 -7.11 2.41 -2.61
CA ARG A 210 -6.84 1.55 -1.44
C ARG A 210 -5.51 0.80 -1.60
N ASN A 211 -4.75 0.73 -0.51
CA ASN A 211 -3.41 0.14 -0.44
C ASN A 211 -2.33 0.81 -1.34
N ASN A 212 -2.61 1.99 -1.92
CA ASN A 212 -1.61 2.74 -2.68
C ASN A 212 -0.68 3.50 -1.73
N GLY A 213 0.49 2.92 -1.45
CA GLY A 213 1.54 3.50 -0.59
C GLY A 213 2.32 4.69 -1.19
N GLY A 214 1.87 5.24 -2.33
CA GLY A 214 2.50 6.39 -2.99
C GLY A 214 3.53 6.03 -4.07
N GLY A 215 4.56 6.86 -4.23
CA GLY A 215 5.58 6.74 -5.26
C GLY A 215 6.20 8.07 -5.69
N SER A 216 5.78 8.61 -6.84
CA SER A 216 6.19 9.90 -7.40
C SER A 216 4.98 10.75 -7.75
N ASP A 217 4.98 12.02 -7.34
CA ASP A 217 3.83 12.93 -7.49
C ASP A 217 3.47 13.20 -8.97
N GLY A 218 4.45 13.11 -9.88
CA GLY A 218 4.20 13.21 -11.33
C GLY A 218 3.29 12.11 -11.90
N SER A 219 3.12 10.99 -11.18
CA SER A 219 2.27 9.86 -11.59
C SER A 219 0.77 10.14 -11.52
N TYR A 220 0.34 11.15 -10.74
CA TYR A 220 -1.07 11.55 -10.65
C TYR A 220 -1.42 12.78 -11.50
N ALA A 221 -0.46 13.36 -12.22
CA ALA A 221 -0.61 14.65 -12.90
C ALA A 221 -1.81 14.72 -13.86
N GLU A 222 -2.05 13.70 -14.68
CA GLU A 222 -3.20 13.64 -15.62
C GLU A 222 -4.56 13.47 -14.92
N ILE A 223 -4.58 13.11 -13.62
CA ILE A 223 -5.82 13.04 -12.83
C ILE A 223 -6.27 14.43 -12.41
N ILE A 224 -5.33 15.33 -12.06
CA ILE A 224 -5.62 16.66 -11.51
C ILE A 224 -6.57 17.51 -12.38
N PRO A 225 -6.43 17.58 -13.73
CA PRO A 225 -7.38 18.28 -14.59
C PRO A 225 -8.84 17.80 -14.43
N LEU A 226 -9.06 16.50 -14.20
CA LEU A 226 -10.40 15.93 -14.00
C LEU A 226 -11.02 16.38 -12.66
N LEU A 227 -10.19 16.76 -11.68
CA LEU A 227 -10.61 17.18 -10.35
C LEU A 227 -10.73 18.71 -10.21
N TYR A 228 -10.06 19.48 -11.05
CA TYR A 228 -9.84 20.91 -10.86
C TYR A 228 -11.13 21.76 -10.79
N THR A 229 -11.26 22.57 -9.73
CA THR A 229 -12.35 23.56 -9.56
C THR A 229 -11.87 24.96 -9.13
N ASN A 230 -10.61 25.09 -8.73
CA ASN A 230 -9.96 26.30 -8.23
C ASN A 230 -8.45 26.07 -8.14
N PRO A 231 -7.61 27.13 -8.09
CA PRO A 231 -6.17 26.98 -7.95
C PRO A 231 -5.77 26.08 -6.77
N ILE A 232 -4.88 25.13 -7.04
CA ILE A 232 -4.39 24.15 -6.06
C ILE A 232 -3.17 24.71 -5.37
N ARG A 233 -3.13 24.65 -4.05
CA ARG A 233 -2.01 25.13 -3.22
C ARG A 233 -1.26 23.94 -2.64
N THR A 234 -0.03 23.73 -3.07
CA THR A 234 0.87 22.69 -2.55
C THR A 234 1.90 23.32 -1.64
N ILE A 235 1.94 22.93 -0.37
CA ILE A 235 2.97 23.36 0.58
C ILE A 235 4.25 22.55 0.33
N GLY A 236 5.37 23.25 0.19
CA GLY A 236 6.66 22.67 -0.13
C GLY A 236 7.32 21.89 1.01
N VAL A 237 8.50 21.36 0.69
CA VAL A 237 9.40 20.70 1.63
C VAL A 237 10.78 21.35 1.58
N THR A 238 11.58 21.09 2.61
CA THR A 238 12.99 21.41 2.66
C THR A 238 13.82 20.15 2.86
N PHE A 239 14.97 20.06 2.19
CA PHE A 239 15.87 18.92 2.20
C PHE A 239 17.08 19.19 3.08
N TYR A 240 17.44 18.25 3.96
CA TYR A 240 18.67 18.40 4.74
C TYR A 240 19.88 18.06 3.87
N SER A 241 20.72 19.06 3.58
CA SER A 241 21.84 18.93 2.65
C SER A 241 23.04 18.25 3.31
N THR A 242 23.39 17.08 2.81
CA THR A 242 24.63 16.37 3.14
C THR A 242 25.15 15.72 1.86
N LYS A 243 26.46 15.48 1.74
CA LYS A 243 27.03 14.83 0.55
C LYS A 243 26.30 13.52 0.18
N LEU A 244 25.90 12.75 1.19
CA LEU A 244 25.16 11.50 1.04
C LEU A 244 23.70 11.70 0.58
N ASN A 245 23.00 12.68 1.15
CA ASN A 245 21.61 13.00 0.78
C ASN A 245 21.53 13.58 -0.64
N ASN A 246 22.50 14.43 -0.98
CA ASN A 246 22.56 15.13 -2.25
C ASN A 246 22.86 14.13 -3.38
N GLN A 247 23.68 13.12 -3.13
CA GLN A 247 24.04 12.07 -4.09
C GLN A 247 22.83 11.41 -4.76
N ARG A 248 21.69 11.25 -4.07
CA ARG A 248 20.44 10.76 -4.67
C ARG A 248 20.08 11.49 -5.96
N MET A 249 20.24 12.81 -5.99
CA MET A 249 19.83 13.62 -7.13
C MET A 249 20.65 13.27 -8.38
N LEU A 250 21.92 12.89 -8.22
CA LEU A 250 22.74 12.39 -9.33
C LEU A 250 22.36 10.98 -9.77
N ASP A 251 22.03 10.07 -8.85
CA ASP A 251 21.65 8.71 -9.25
C ASP A 251 20.19 8.63 -9.76
N PHE A 252 19.33 9.60 -9.43
CA PHE A 252 18.11 9.89 -10.19
C PHE A 252 18.43 10.36 -11.62
N CYS A 253 19.46 11.20 -11.82
CA CYS A 253 19.89 11.58 -13.18
C CYS A 253 20.44 10.38 -13.97
N LYS A 254 21.20 9.49 -13.34
CA LYS A 254 21.80 8.31 -14.00
C LYS A 254 20.76 7.23 -14.31
N ASN A 255 19.89 6.93 -13.35
CA ASN A 255 19.01 5.77 -13.38
C ASN A 255 17.54 6.16 -13.59
N TYR A 256 17.26 7.31 -14.21
CA TYR A 256 15.93 7.90 -14.33
C TYR A 256 14.85 6.91 -14.82
N LYS A 257 15.20 6.02 -15.77
CA LYS A 257 14.30 4.96 -16.29
C LYS A 257 13.84 3.98 -15.22
N GLU A 258 14.72 3.59 -14.30
CA GLU A 258 14.43 2.61 -13.24
C GLU A 258 13.46 3.19 -12.20
N TYR A 259 13.61 4.49 -11.92
CA TYR A 259 12.73 5.27 -11.05
C TYR A 259 11.42 5.72 -11.74
N GLY A 260 11.32 5.59 -13.06
CA GLY A 260 10.18 6.09 -13.84
C GLY A 260 10.09 7.63 -13.87
N ILE A 261 11.24 8.30 -13.83
CA ILE A 261 11.40 9.75 -13.94
C ILE A 261 11.33 10.15 -15.43
N ASP A 262 10.68 11.28 -15.74
CA ASP A 262 10.64 11.79 -17.10
C ASP A 262 12.03 12.34 -17.50
N PRO A 263 12.57 12.03 -18.69
CA PRO A 263 13.84 12.61 -19.16
C PRO A 263 13.92 14.14 -19.08
N ARG A 264 12.77 14.83 -19.19
CA ARG A 264 12.65 16.29 -19.10
C ARG A 264 12.85 16.82 -17.67
N GLU A 265 12.76 15.98 -16.65
CA GLU A 265 12.99 16.31 -15.24
C GLU A 265 14.46 16.12 -14.82
N VAL A 266 15.27 15.38 -15.59
CA VAL A 266 16.70 15.15 -15.30
C VAL A 266 17.50 16.46 -15.11
N PRO A 267 17.29 17.54 -15.88
CA PRO A 267 17.93 18.84 -15.62
C PRO A 267 17.59 19.45 -14.25
N PHE A 268 16.36 19.25 -13.75
CA PHE A 268 15.96 19.72 -12.42
C PHE A 268 16.73 18.98 -11.32
N TYR A 269 16.88 17.65 -11.42
CA TYR A 269 17.66 16.89 -10.43
C TYR A 269 19.14 17.27 -10.44
N ARG A 270 19.72 17.60 -11.60
CA ARG A 270 21.09 18.13 -11.66
C ARG A 270 21.23 19.49 -10.98
N ALA A 271 20.35 20.44 -11.31
CA ALA A 271 20.33 21.75 -10.64
C ALA A 271 20.06 21.65 -9.13
N ALA A 272 19.24 20.69 -8.71
CA ALA A 272 18.99 20.38 -7.30
C ALA A 272 20.24 19.86 -6.57
N TYR A 273 21.04 19.00 -7.21
CA TYR A 273 22.32 18.56 -6.67
C TYR A 273 23.27 19.75 -6.41
N ASP A 274 23.44 20.60 -7.42
CA ASP A 274 24.32 21.77 -7.34
C ASP A 274 23.83 22.75 -6.25
N SER A 275 22.51 23.00 -6.20
CA SER A 275 21.88 23.84 -5.19
C SER A 275 22.09 23.31 -3.77
N LEU A 276 21.95 22.00 -3.54
CA LEU A 276 22.18 21.38 -2.24
C LEU A 276 23.67 21.44 -1.84
N ASN A 277 24.57 21.09 -2.75
CA ASN A 277 26.02 21.06 -2.46
C ASN A 277 26.59 22.43 -2.11
N ASN A 278 26.00 23.52 -2.62
CA ASN A 278 26.38 24.89 -2.25
C ASN A 278 25.90 25.31 -0.85
N HIS A 279 25.12 24.47 -0.15
CA HIS A 279 24.50 24.76 1.16
C HIS A 279 24.60 23.52 2.10
N LEU A 280 25.78 22.90 2.20
CA LEU A 280 25.98 21.71 3.05
C LEU A 280 25.74 22.02 4.54
N GLY A 281 24.98 21.15 5.22
CA GLY A 281 24.58 21.33 6.62
C GLY A 281 23.29 22.14 6.81
N GLU A 282 22.70 22.67 5.72
CA GLU A 282 21.47 23.46 5.78
C GLU A 282 20.21 22.67 5.37
N PHE A 283 19.05 23.24 5.70
CA PHE A 283 17.75 22.83 5.17
C PHE A 283 17.40 23.66 3.92
N VAL A 284 17.50 23.06 2.74
CA VAL A 284 17.34 23.73 1.44
C VAL A 284 15.97 23.47 0.80
N ASN A 285 15.24 24.54 0.48
CA ASN A 285 14.05 24.45 -0.37
C ASN A 285 14.45 24.44 -1.85
N LEU A 286 14.06 23.39 -2.57
CA LEU A 286 14.38 23.18 -3.99
C LEU A 286 13.27 23.65 -4.95
N MET A 287 12.19 24.23 -4.44
CA MET A 287 11.14 24.80 -5.28
C MET A 287 11.65 26.05 -6.03
N PRO A 288 11.11 26.34 -7.23
CA PRO A 288 11.41 27.57 -7.96
C PRO A 288 11.26 28.82 -7.09
N ASN A 289 12.29 29.68 -7.11
CA ASN A 289 12.39 30.90 -6.30
C ASN A 289 12.25 30.66 -4.78
N ARG A 290 12.58 29.45 -4.29
CA ARG A 290 12.48 29.02 -2.88
C ARG A 290 11.10 29.28 -2.23
N LYS A 291 10.03 29.34 -3.04
CA LYS A 291 8.65 29.57 -2.55
C LYS A 291 8.22 28.46 -1.58
N LEU A 292 7.56 28.84 -0.49
CA LEU A 292 6.99 27.87 0.47
C LEU A 292 5.73 27.17 -0.07
N VAL A 293 5.05 27.77 -1.05
CA VAL A 293 3.80 27.27 -1.63
C VAL A 293 3.85 27.37 -3.15
N ARG A 294 3.53 26.26 -3.82
CA ARG A 294 3.23 26.20 -5.26
C ARG A 294 1.76 26.49 -5.41
N ILE A 295 1.40 27.37 -6.34
CA ILE A 295 0.01 27.60 -6.73
C ILE A 295 -0.10 27.09 -8.17
N ASP A 296 -0.94 26.09 -8.38
CA ASP A 296 -1.26 25.58 -9.70
C ASP A 296 -2.60 26.13 -10.16
N SER A 297 -2.57 26.92 -11.21
CA SER A 297 -3.75 27.51 -11.86
C SER A 297 -3.72 27.29 -13.37
N GLY A 298 -2.99 26.27 -13.85
CA GLY A 298 -2.82 25.99 -15.28
C GLY A 298 -4.00 25.28 -15.95
N TYR A 299 -4.99 24.85 -15.17
CA TYR A 299 -6.11 24.02 -15.63
C TYR A 299 -7.40 24.83 -15.79
N SER A 300 -8.29 24.35 -16.66
CA SER A 300 -9.67 24.83 -16.78
C SER A 300 -10.61 23.88 -16.03
N THR A 301 -11.63 24.44 -15.37
CA THR A 301 -12.68 23.64 -14.71
C THR A 301 -13.50 22.89 -15.75
N LEU A 302 -13.55 21.56 -15.64
CA LEU A 302 -14.37 20.70 -16.51
C LEU A 302 -15.78 20.48 -15.91
N PRO A 303 -16.85 20.50 -16.73
CA PRO A 303 -18.22 20.26 -16.27
C PRO A 303 -18.46 18.81 -15.83
N TYR A 304 -17.63 17.89 -16.31
CA TYR A 304 -17.63 16.47 -15.96
C TYR A 304 -16.21 16.00 -15.57
N PRO A 305 -16.06 15.00 -14.69
CA PRO A 305 -17.13 14.45 -13.84
C PRO A 305 -17.71 15.52 -12.91
N LYS A 306 -19.01 15.44 -12.61
CA LYS A 306 -19.73 16.37 -11.71
C LYS A 306 -19.33 16.11 -10.27
N GLN A 307 -19.17 14.85 -9.90
CA GLN A 307 -18.78 14.40 -8.56
C GLN A 307 -17.67 13.36 -8.65
N VAL A 308 -16.79 13.37 -7.65
CA VAL A 308 -15.68 12.42 -7.54
C VAL A 308 -15.61 11.84 -6.13
N ALA A 309 -15.77 10.52 -6.02
CA ALA A 309 -15.42 9.78 -4.82
C ALA A 309 -13.97 9.28 -4.94
N ILE A 310 -13.17 9.44 -3.89
CA ILE A 310 -11.85 8.81 -3.82
C ILE A 310 -11.85 7.85 -2.63
N ILE A 311 -11.64 6.56 -2.89
CA ILE A 311 -11.69 5.51 -1.88
C ILE A 311 -10.29 5.32 -1.29
N ILE A 312 -10.19 5.47 0.02
CA ILE A 312 -8.94 5.53 0.79
C ILE A 312 -8.95 4.55 1.97
N ASN A 313 -7.78 4.11 2.41
CA ASN A 313 -7.62 3.33 3.65
C ASN A 313 -6.26 3.57 4.31
N GLY A 314 -6.02 2.89 5.44
CA GLY A 314 -4.77 2.93 6.19
C GLY A 314 -3.50 2.46 5.45
N GLY A 315 -3.63 1.95 4.21
CA GLY A 315 -2.50 1.66 3.31
C GLY A 315 -2.11 2.82 2.40
N ASN A 316 -2.80 3.97 2.47
CA ASN A 316 -2.43 5.17 1.73
C ASN A 316 -1.33 5.97 2.44
N GLY A 317 -0.16 6.09 1.80
CA GLY A 317 0.98 6.83 2.33
C GLY A 317 1.66 7.71 1.28
N SER A 318 2.57 8.59 1.73
CA SER A 318 3.49 9.33 0.85
C SER A 318 2.74 10.07 -0.28
N THR A 319 3.15 9.95 -1.54
CA THR A 319 2.49 10.54 -2.72
C THR A 319 0.97 10.32 -2.78
N ALA A 320 0.43 9.21 -2.26
CA ALA A 320 -1.03 9.02 -2.22
C ALA A 320 -1.68 10.03 -1.28
N GLU A 321 -1.06 10.34 -0.15
CA GLU A 321 -1.51 11.40 0.76
C GLU A 321 -1.30 12.79 0.14
N GLN A 322 -0.22 13.00 -0.62
CA GLN A 322 0.03 14.27 -1.33
C GLN A 322 -1.04 14.52 -2.42
N PHE A 323 -1.38 13.48 -3.20
CA PHE A 323 -2.52 13.49 -4.12
C PHE A 323 -3.83 13.85 -3.40
N LEU A 324 -4.10 13.26 -2.23
CA LEU A 324 -5.31 13.55 -1.45
C LEU A 324 -5.34 14.99 -0.92
N LEU A 325 -4.21 15.56 -0.49
CA LEU A 325 -4.12 16.97 -0.08
C LEU A 325 -4.37 17.95 -1.25
N GLU A 326 -4.05 17.57 -2.48
CA GLU A 326 -4.36 18.35 -3.68
C GLU A 326 -5.81 18.12 -4.14
N ALA A 327 -6.28 16.87 -4.14
CA ALA A 327 -7.63 16.49 -4.54
C ALA A 327 -8.72 17.06 -3.61
N LYS A 328 -8.53 17.05 -2.27
CA LYS A 328 -9.49 17.64 -1.31
C LYS A 328 -9.69 19.15 -1.47
N GLN A 329 -8.85 19.86 -2.23
CA GLN A 329 -9.07 21.28 -2.55
C GLN A 329 -10.12 21.47 -3.66
N SER A 330 -10.57 20.38 -4.30
CA SER A 330 -11.67 20.39 -5.26
C SER A 330 -13.03 20.41 -4.57
N LYS A 331 -13.94 21.26 -5.07
CA LYS A 331 -15.34 21.32 -4.60
C LYS A 331 -16.16 20.08 -4.95
N LYS A 332 -15.69 19.25 -5.89
CA LYS A 332 -16.38 18.04 -6.35
C LYS A 332 -15.80 16.73 -5.80
N VAL A 333 -14.71 16.79 -5.03
CA VAL A 333 -14.07 15.60 -4.44
C VAL A 333 -14.60 15.34 -3.03
N LYS A 334 -14.89 14.07 -2.74
CA LYS A 334 -15.13 13.54 -1.40
C LYS A 334 -14.35 12.25 -1.17
N LEU A 335 -13.73 12.11 -0.01
CA LEU A 335 -12.98 10.92 0.38
C LEU A 335 -13.89 9.93 1.10
N PHE A 336 -13.80 8.66 0.75
CA PHE A 336 -14.58 7.55 1.31
C PHE A 336 -13.64 6.49 1.88
N GLY A 337 -13.97 5.91 3.04
CA GLY A 337 -13.21 4.79 3.61
C GLY A 337 -12.68 5.09 5.00
N THR A 338 -11.39 4.82 5.23
CA THR A 338 -10.74 4.98 6.55
C THR A 338 -9.48 5.86 6.48
N THR A 339 -9.06 6.37 7.64
CA THR A 339 -7.87 7.21 7.81
C THR A 339 -6.63 6.64 7.11
N THR A 340 -5.88 7.49 6.41
CA THR A 340 -4.62 7.12 5.72
C THR A 340 -3.47 6.88 6.70
N SER A 341 -2.32 6.40 6.21
CA SER A 341 -1.17 6.00 7.04
C SER A 341 -0.53 7.13 7.85
N GLY A 342 -0.55 8.37 7.36
CA GLY A 342 0.10 9.52 7.97
C GLY A 342 1.63 9.45 7.91
N VAL A 343 2.20 9.43 6.70
CA VAL A 343 3.65 9.29 6.44
C VAL A 343 4.12 10.15 5.24
N LEU A 344 4.00 11.47 5.37
CA LEU A 344 4.27 12.42 4.27
C LEU A 344 5.04 13.69 4.69
N ASP A 345 4.93 14.17 5.93
CA ASP A 345 5.60 15.42 6.32
C ASP A 345 7.10 15.26 6.48
N ILE A 346 7.54 14.10 6.98
CA ILE A 346 8.91 13.61 6.81
C ILE A 346 8.89 12.65 5.63
N SER A 347 9.61 12.92 4.54
CA SER A 347 9.41 12.14 3.30
C SER A 347 10.63 12.21 2.37
N ASN A 348 10.41 11.93 1.09
CA ASN A 348 11.42 11.78 0.06
C ASN A 348 12.47 10.74 0.53
N MET A 349 12.01 9.51 0.73
CA MET A 349 12.85 8.38 1.14
C MET A 349 14.04 8.18 0.20
N TYR A 350 15.16 7.74 0.73
CA TYR A 350 16.27 7.20 -0.04
C TYR A 350 16.85 5.98 0.63
N PHE A 351 17.45 5.10 -0.18
CA PHE A 351 17.96 3.81 0.24
C PHE A 351 19.44 3.70 -0.10
N ILE A 352 20.26 3.34 0.88
CA ILE A 352 21.71 3.12 0.73
C ILE A 352 22.07 1.74 1.23
N GLU A 353 23.11 1.14 0.65
CA GLU A 353 23.62 -0.17 1.05
C GLU A 353 24.67 -0.02 2.15
N SER A 354 24.72 -0.99 3.08
CA SER A 354 25.75 -1.05 4.10
C SER A 354 27.12 -1.36 3.47
N PRO A 355 28.25 -1.01 4.12
CA PRO A 355 29.58 -1.32 3.60
C PRO A 355 29.82 -2.82 3.31
N CYS A 356 29.17 -3.73 4.06
CA CYS A 356 29.21 -5.17 3.82
C CYS A 356 28.26 -5.66 2.70
N LYS A 357 27.37 -4.81 2.17
CA LYS A 357 26.34 -5.14 1.18
C LYS A 357 25.33 -6.22 1.61
N GLU A 358 25.16 -6.41 2.92
CA GLU A 358 24.15 -7.30 3.49
C GLU A 358 22.84 -6.58 3.77
N TYR A 359 22.90 -5.27 4.10
CA TYR A 359 21.76 -4.48 4.54
C TYR A 359 21.56 -3.23 3.69
N ARG A 360 20.31 -2.77 3.63
CA ARG A 360 19.88 -1.54 2.98
C ARG A 360 19.12 -0.67 3.98
N LEU A 361 19.65 0.51 4.26
CA LEU A 361 19.04 1.52 5.12
C LEU A 361 18.17 2.44 4.26
N GLY A 362 16.86 2.44 4.51
CA GLY A 362 15.93 3.43 3.99
C GLY A 362 15.70 4.55 5.00
N TYR A 363 15.89 5.81 4.61
CA TYR A 363 15.75 6.97 5.51
C TYR A 363 15.25 8.22 4.75
N ALA A 364 14.53 9.10 5.44
CA ALA A 364 13.87 10.26 4.84
C ALA A 364 14.82 11.46 4.68
N LEU A 365 14.71 12.21 3.56
CA LEU A 365 15.60 13.33 3.25
C LEU A 365 14.97 14.72 3.44
N SER A 366 13.64 14.81 3.54
CA SER A 366 12.91 16.09 3.56
C SER A 366 11.96 16.26 4.73
N LYS A 367 11.75 17.53 5.14
CA LYS A 367 10.72 17.97 6.09
C LYS A 367 9.75 18.95 5.42
N SER A 368 8.45 18.77 5.61
CA SER A 368 7.41 19.66 5.10
C SER A 368 7.28 20.95 5.90
N TYR A 369 7.00 22.05 5.20
CA TYR A 369 6.61 23.33 5.82
C TYR A 369 5.19 23.31 6.43
N ARG A 370 4.45 22.20 6.34
CA ARG A 370 3.17 22.01 7.03
C ARG A 370 3.33 21.89 8.55
N ILE A 371 4.46 21.39 9.05
CA ILE A 371 4.71 21.20 10.48
C ILE A 371 4.99 22.56 11.14
N PRO A 372 4.36 22.91 12.29
CA PRO A 372 3.47 22.07 13.09
C PRO A 372 1.98 22.14 12.70
N ASN A 373 1.56 23.21 12.02
CA ASN A 373 0.17 23.63 11.88
C ASN A 373 -0.76 22.59 11.20
N MET A 374 -0.31 22.01 10.09
CA MET A 374 -1.08 21.03 9.29
C MET A 374 -0.31 19.71 9.19
N ALA A 375 0.34 19.29 10.28
CA ALA A 375 1.03 18.02 10.34
C ALA A 375 0.05 16.84 10.27
N ILE A 376 0.26 15.92 9.32
CA ILE A 376 -0.48 14.67 9.12
C ILE A 376 0.31 13.42 9.52
N ASP A 377 1.63 13.52 9.74
CA ASP A 377 2.43 12.37 10.22
C ASP A 377 1.87 11.81 11.54
N ASN A 378 1.67 10.48 11.59
CA ASN A 378 0.97 9.72 12.65
C ASN A 378 -0.52 10.09 12.87
N LYS A 379 -1.14 10.92 12.02
CA LYS A 379 -2.58 11.27 12.10
C LYS A 379 -3.38 10.82 10.88
N GLY A 380 -2.72 10.78 9.72
CA GLY A 380 -3.35 10.54 8.42
C GLY A 380 -4.30 11.67 7.99
N ILE A 381 -4.87 11.48 6.80
CA ILE A 381 -5.94 12.27 6.22
C ILE A 381 -7.25 11.55 6.53
N GLN A 382 -8.21 12.31 7.09
CA GLN A 382 -9.52 11.78 7.42
C GLN A 382 -10.41 11.69 6.16
N PRO A 383 -11.23 10.64 6.04
CA PRO A 383 -12.27 10.57 5.02
C PRO A 383 -13.34 11.65 5.26
N ASP A 384 -14.07 12.02 4.22
CA ASP A 384 -15.27 12.86 4.34
C ASP A 384 -16.51 11.99 4.64
N TYR A 385 -16.50 10.74 4.16
CA TYR A 385 -17.45 9.68 4.49
C TYR A 385 -16.67 8.49 5.08
N TYR A 386 -16.71 8.35 6.41
CA TYR A 386 -16.15 7.19 7.09
C TYR A 386 -16.93 5.93 6.69
N ILE A 387 -16.22 4.87 6.33
CA ILE A 387 -16.79 3.53 6.12
C ILE A 387 -16.39 2.68 7.33
N ASP A 388 -17.38 2.34 8.14
CA ASP A 388 -17.22 1.50 9.33
C ASP A 388 -17.21 -0.01 9.00
N GLN A 389 -17.03 -0.83 10.03
CA GLN A 389 -16.87 -2.29 9.91
C GLN A 389 -18.14 -3.04 9.47
N THR A 390 -19.32 -2.41 9.47
CA THR A 390 -20.56 -3.03 8.97
C THR A 390 -20.57 -3.16 7.44
N ILE A 391 -19.85 -2.29 6.72
CA ILE A 391 -19.73 -2.31 5.27
C ILE A 391 -18.42 -3.03 4.89
N GLN A 392 -18.54 -4.22 4.32
CA GLN A 392 -17.40 -5.09 4.04
C GLN A 392 -16.52 -4.52 2.92
N ASN A 393 -15.21 -4.76 2.96
CA ASN A 393 -14.26 -4.25 1.98
C ASN A 393 -14.65 -4.44 0.49
N PRO A 394 -15.28 -5.56 0.05
CA PRO A 394 -15.80 -5.68 -1.31
C PRO A 394 -16.85 -4.63 -1.67
N GLU A 395 -17.67 -4.20 -0.71
CA GLU A 395 -18.83 -3.32 -0.91
C GLU A 395 -18.48 -1.83 -1.04
N TRP A 396 -17.25 -1.42 -0.71
CA TRP A 396 -16.89 0.01 -0.60
C TRP A 396 -17.06 0.78 -1.91
N VAL A 397 -16.78 0.16 -3.06
CA VAL A 397 -16.99 0.76 -4.39
C VAL A 397 -18.48 0.97 -4.66
N GLU A 398 -19.29 -0.03 -4.32
CA GLU A 398 -20.75 0.01 -4.51
C GLU A 398 -21.44 0.99 -3.55
N TYR A 399 -20.95 1.08 -2.31
CA TYR A 399 -21.40 2.06 -1.31
C TYR A 399 -21.13 3.50 -1.78
N ALA A 400 -19.91 3.79 -2.22
CA ALA A 400 -19.57 5.10 -2.78
C ALA A 400 -20.39 5.39 -4.06
N ARG A 401 -20.60 4.40 -4.93
CA ARG A 401 -21.41 4.52 -6.15
C ARG A 401 -22.86 4.91 -5.85
N LYS A 402 -23.51 4.24 -4.88
CA LYS A 402 -24.87 4.55 -4.44
C LYS A 402 -24.97 6.00 -3.96
N ILE A 403 -24.07 6.44 -3.07
CA ILE A 403 -24.08 7.82 -2.55
C ILE A 403 -23.92 8.86 -3.68
N LEU A 404 -23.06 8.62 -4.66
CA LEU A 404 -22.91 9.52 -5.81
C LEU A 404 -24.12 9.52 -6.77
N GLU A 405 -24.84 8.40 -6.91
CA GLU A 405 -25.97 8.28 -7.85
C GLU A 405 -27.33 8.64 -7.23
N ASP A 406 -27.49 8.48 -5.92
CA ASP A 406 -28.71 8.78 -5.16
C ASP A 406 -28.80 10.26 -4.71
N SER A 407 -27.68 10.99 -4.81
CA SER A 407 -27.63 12.45 -4.60
C SER A 407 -28.37 13.20 -5.72
N LYS A 408 -29.64 13.56 -5.44
CA LYS A 408 -30.52 14.33 -6.34
C LYS A 408 -30.31 15.84 -6.25
#